data_AF-A0A349MTU5-F1
#
_entry.id   AF-A0A349MTU5-F1
#
_cell.length_a   1.000
_cell.length_b   1.000
_cell.length_c   1.000
_cell.angle_alpha   90.00
_cell.angle_beta   90.00
_cell.angle_gamma   90.00
#
_symmetry.space_group_name_H-M   'P 1'
#
loop_
_entity.id
_entity.type
_entity.pdbx_description
1 polymer ?
#
loop_
_entity_poly.entity_id
_entity_poly.type
_entity_poly.pdbx_seq_one_letter_code
_entity_poly.pdbx_strand_id
1 'polypeptide(L)' 'MHLWRFLKSVFAELKIVRWPTARENRRDSSIVLSVSVAFALFFALIDWGVQALIAWLA' A
#
# COMPACT_ATOMS: atom_id res chain seq x y z
N MET A 1 17.19 -32.59 -11.85
CA MET A 1 15.91 -33.11 -11.32
C MET A 1 15.52 -32.55 -9.93
N HIS A 2 16.16 -31.49 -9.40
CA HIS A 2 15.78 -30.86 -8.12
C HIS A 2 14.77 -29.70 -8.26
N LEU A 3 14.85 -28.93 -9.35
CA LEU A 3 14.03 -27.72 -9.54
C LEU A 3 12.52 -28.02 -9.67
N TRP A 4 12.18 -29.09 -10.39
CA TRP A 4 10.78 -29.55 -10.54
C TRP A 4 10.18 -30.00 -9.20
N ARG A 5 10.98 -30.64 -8.35
CA ARG A 5 10.54 -31.09 -7.02
C ARG A 5 10.38 -29.91 -6.06
N PHE A 6 11.24 -28.91 -6.18
CA PHE A 6 11.19 -27.64 -5.45
C PHE A 6 9.96 -26.79 -5.84
N LEU A 7 9.68 -26.61 -7.12
CA LEU A 7 8.48 -25.89 -7.57
C LEU A 7 7.19 -26.59 -7.10
N LYS A 8 7.19 -27.93 -7.10
CA LYS A 8 6.06 -28.72 -6.59
C LYS A 8 5.87 -28.54 -5.08
N SER A 9 6.95 -28.46 -4.29
CA SER A 9 6.84 -28.19 -2.85
C SER A 9 6.34 -26.77 -2.58
N VAL A 10 6.82 -25.76 -3.32
CA VAL A 10 6.35 -24.36 -3.19
C VAL A 10 4.85 -24.26 -3.52
N PHE A 11 4.39 -24.88 -4.61
CA PHE A 11 2.96 -24.89 -4.96
C PHE A 11 2.10 -25.61 -3.91
N ALA A 12 2.62 -26.67 -3.29
CA ALA A 12 1.94 -27.35 -2.20
C ALA A 12 1.80 -26.42 -0.99
N GLU A 13 2.85 -25.68 -0.63
CA GLU A 13 2.85 -24.76 0.49
C GLU A 13 1.95 -23.54 0.27
N LEU A 14 1.98 -22.95 -0.93
CA LEU A 14 1.09 -21.86 -1.33
C LEU A 14 -0.40 -22.23 -1.28
N LYS A 15 -0.75 -23.52 -1.39
CA LYS A 15 -2.13 -24.00 -1.22
C LYS A 15 -2.58 -24.09 0.24
N ILE A 16 -1.64 -24.26 1.17
CA ILE A 16 -1.91 -24.35 2.61
C ILE A 16 -2.01 -22.95 3.22
N VAL A 17 -1.36 -21.96 2.61
CA VAL A 17 -1.47 -20.55 2.99
C VAL A 17 -2.92 -20.07 2.84
N ARG A 18 -3.42 -19.43 3.90
CA ARG A 18 -4.72 -18.76 3.93
C ARG A 18 -4.67 -17.51 3.05
N TRP A 19 -5.18 -17.61 1.83
CA TRP A 19 -5.36 -16.45 0.97
C TRP A 19 -6.50 -15.56 1.48
N PRO A 20 -6.33 -14.23 1.42
CA PRO A 20 -7.37 -13.30 1.81
C PRO A 20 -8.61 -13.49 0.94
N THR A 21 -9.77 -13.36 1.55
CA THR A 21 -11.04 -13.36 0.82
C THR A 21 -11.16 -12.10 -0.03
N ALA A 22 -11.97 -12.14 -1.09
CA ALA A 22 -12.19 -10.99 -1.97
C ALA A 22 -12.67 -9.73 -1.22
N ARG A 23 -13.36 -9.91 -0.08
CA ARG A 23 -13.82 -8.82 0.78
C ARG A 23 -12.68 -8.19 1.58
N GLU A 24 -11.79 -9.00 2.14
CA GLU A 24 -10.60 -8.52 2.87
C GLU A 24 -9.67 -7.74 1.95
N ASN A 25 -9.41 -8.25 0.74
CA ASN A 25 -8.57 -7.55 -0.23
C ASN A 25 -9.13 -6.16 -0.61
N ARG A 26 -10.45 -6.05 -0.79
CA ARG A 26 -11.10 -4.75 -1.06
C ARG A 26 -11.01 -3.80 0.13
N ARG A 27 -11.23 -4.29 1.35
CA ARG A 27 -11.11 -3.46 2.55
C ARG A 27 -9.69 -2.93 2.71
N ASP A 28 -8.70 -3.80 2.62
CA ASP A 28 -7.32 -3.43 2.89
C ASP A 28 -6.79 -2.50 1.77
N SER A 29 -7.18 -2.74 0.51
CA SER A 29 -6.88 -1.82 -0.59
C SER A 29 -7.56 -0.45 -0.42
N SER A 30 -8.81 -0.43 0.06
CA SER A 30 -9.53 0.82 0.33
C SER A 30 -8.89 1.63 1.45
N ILE A 31 -8.39 0.97 2.50
CA ILE A 31 -7.67 1.63 3.60
C ILE A 31 -6.38 2.27 3.08
N VAL A 32 -5.59 1.53 2.29
CA VAL A 32 -4.36 2.08 1.69
C VAL A 32 -4.67 3.30 0.83
N LEU A 33 -5.73 3.24 0.01
CA LEU A 33 -6.14 4.36 -0.82
C LEU A 33 -6.56 5.56 0.02
N SER A 34 -7.37 5.36 1.06
CA SER A 34 -7.82 6.43 1.95
C SER A 34 -6.66 7.10 2.67
N VAL A 35 -5.71 6.32 3.21
CA VAL A 35 -4.54 6.85 3.90
C VAL A 35 -3.64 7.62 2.94
N SER A 36 -3.41 7.09 1.73
CA SER A 36 -2.61 7.75 0.70
C SER A 36 -3.20 9.11 0.30
N VAL A 37 -4.52 9.17 0.10
CA VAL A 37 -5.21 10.42 -0.23
C VAL A 37 -5.16 11.42 0.94
N ALA A 38 -5.34 10.96 2.17
CA ALA A 38 -5.26 11.81 3.35
C ALA A 38 -3.87 12.46 3.49
N PHE A 39 -2.79 11.69 3.28
CA PHE A 39 -1.43 12.23 3.30
C PHE A 39 -1.15 13.17 2.13
N ALA A 40 -1.65 12.86 0.93
CA ALA A 40 -1.50 13.75 -0.22
C ALA A 40 -2.12 15.14 0.04
N LEU A 41 -3.33 15.17 0.62
CA LEU A 41 -4.00 16.41 1.01
C LEU A 41 -3.24 17.15 2.12
N PHE A 42 -2.76 16.42 3.13
CA PHE A 42 -1.96 17.01 4.20
C PHE A 42 -0.69 17.68 3.67
N PHE A 43 0.07 16.98 2.81
CA PHE A 43 1.29 17.55 2.24
C PHE A 43 1.01 18.74 1.33
N ALA A 44 -0.05 18.69 0.51
CA ALA A 44 -0.44 19.83 -0.31
C ALA A 44 -0.76 21.07 0.54
N LEU A 45 -1.49 20.89 1.65
CA LEU A 45 -1.85 21.98 2.54
C LEU A 45 -0.63 22.59 3.25
N ILE A 46 0.30 21.74 3.72
CA ILE A 46 1.53 22.20 4.35
C ILE A 46 2.44 22.89 3.35
N ASP A 47 2.60 22.35 2.14
CA ASP A 47 3.45 22.94 1.09
C ASP A 47 2.97 24.34 0.73
N TRP A 48 1.67 24.52 0.47
CA TRP A 48 1.09 25.85 0.22
C TRP A 48 1.19 26.77 1.43
N GLY A 49 0.95 26.26 2.65
CA GLY A 49 1.05 27.06 3.86
C GLY A 49 2.47 27.58 4.12
N VAL A 50 3.48 26.72 3.93
CA VAL A 50 4.89 27.08 4.10
C VAL A 50 5.34 28.04 3.00
N GLN A 51 4.97 27.78 1.73
CA GLN A 51 5.29 28.71 0.63
C GLN A 51 4.68 30.09 0.84
N ALA A 52 3.42 30.15 1.29
CA ALA A 52 2.76 31.42 1.62
C ALA A 52 3.46 32.14 2.80
N LEU A 53 3.89 31.40 3.82
CA LEU A 53 4.61 31.97 4.95
C LEU A 53 5.99 32.51 4.55
N ILE A 54 6.73 31.76 3.73
CA ILE A 54 8.03 32.20 3.20
C ILE A 54 7.84 33.45 2.34
N ALA A 55 6.84 33.47 1.46
CA ALA A 55 6.52 34.63 0.63
C ALA A 55 6.09 35.87 1.45
N TRP A 56 5.55 35.67 2.65
CA TRP A 56 5.20 36.76 3.55
C TRP A 56 6.41 37.30 4.35
N LEU A 57 7.41 36.45 4.58
CA LEU A 57 8.62 36.80 5.35
C LEU A 57 9.76 37.37 4.49
N ALA A 58 9.80 37.08 3.19
CA ALA A 58 10.79 37.57 2.23
C ALA A 58 10.36 38.88 1.57
#